data_AF-A0A4Q3XYV9-F1
#
_entry.id   AF-A0A4Q3XYV9-F1
#
_cell.length_a   1.000
_cell.length_b   1.000
_cell.length_c   1.000
_cell.angle_alpha   90.00
_cell.angle_beta   90.00
_cell.angle_gamma   90.00
#
_symmetry.space_group_name_H-M   'P 1'
#
loop_
_entity.id
_entity.type
_entity.pdbx_description
1 polymer ?
#
loop_
_entity_poly.entity_id
_entity_poly.type
_entity_poly.pdbx_seq_one_letter_code
_entity_poly.pdbx_strand_id
1 'polypeptide(L)'
;MKTQTTRRALIGGAGLAAAVAVVPAIAARSTASGNDAELLARWNMRQDLYAQACARGPWFYAETHSSELCVKHDAQEIPITSATAETVRGALAQAWLAWGAQGDVRTEDDHKRAALIHSADFAALADLEHRKQLDWDDTTMFALIRSLRTLAGEA
;
A
#
# COMPACT_ATOMS: atom_id res chain seq x y z
N MET A 1 43.60 -9.07 13.92
CA MET A 1 43.32 -8.63 12.53
C MET A 1 42.65 -9.79 11.79
N LYS A 2 41.32 -9.73 11.59
CA LYS A 2 40.59 -10.64 10.71
C LYS A 2 39.78 -9.78 9.74
N THR A 3 40.09 -9.96 8.47
CA THR A 3 39.55 -9.26 7.31
C THR A 3 38.07 -9.58 7.16
N GLN A 4 37.19 -8.64 7.50
CA GLN A 4 35.75 -8.78 7.31
C GLN A 4 35.37 -8.28 5.92
N THR A 5 35.73 -9.10 4.94
CA THR A 5 35.38 -8.91 3.53
C THR A 5 33.87 -9.08 3.37
N THR A 6 33.18 -7.95 3.20
CA THR A 6 32.10 -7.81 2.21
C THR A 6 30.80 -8.58 2.45
N ARG A 7 30.03 -8.19 3.48
CA ARG A 7 28.56 -8.42 3.49
C ARG A 7 27.76 -7.40 2.67
N ARG A 8 28.40 -6.33 2.18
CA ARG A 8 27.77 -5.29 1.34
C ARG A 8 27.67 -5.63 -0.15
N ALA A 9 28.32 -6.68 -0.65
CA ALA A 9 28.30 -7.02 -2.09
C ALA A 9 27.31 -8.13 -2.49
N LEU A 10 26.70 -8.84 -1.54
CA LEU A 10 25.58 -9.75 -1.84
C LEU A 10 24.22 -9.03 -1.90
N ILE A 11 24.20 -7.74 -1.55
CA ILE A 11 23.03 -6.84 -1.62
C ILE A 11 22.98 -6.14 -3.00
N GLY A 12 23.90 -6.47 -3.91
CA GLY A 12 23.86 -6.02 -5.30
C GLY A 12 23.08 -7.01 -6.16
N GLY A 13 21.90 -6.61 -6.66
CA GLY A 13 21.54 -7.01 -8.01
C GLY A 13 20.09 -7.33 -8.36
N ALA A 14 19.15 -7.57 -7.42
CA ALA A 14 17.86 -8.14 -7.85
C ALA A 14 16.56 -7.61 -7.20
N GLY A 15 16.58 -6.86 -6.10
CA GLY A 15 15.34 -6.64 -5.34
C GLY A 15 14.68 -5.26 -5.43
N LEU A 16 15.46 -4.19 -5.59
CA LEU A 16 14.96 -2.82 -5.32
C LEU A 16 14.62 -2.00 -6.56
N ALA A 17 14.97 -2.47 -7.76
CA ALA A 17 14.79 -1.71 -9.00
C ALA A 17 13.41 -1.88 -9.66
N ALA A 18 12.53 -2.76 -9.15
CA ALA A 18 11.21 -3.02 -9.72
C ALA A 18 10.04 -2.41 -8.91
N ALA A 19 10.34 -1.63 -7.87
CA ALA A 19 9.31 -0.97 -7.05
C ALA A 19 8.93 0.43 -7.55
N VAL A 20 9.21 0.76 -8.82
CA VAL A 20 8.36 1.71 -9.56
C VAL A 20 7.17 0.92 -10.08
N ALA A 21 6.46 0.25 -9.15
CA ALA A 21 5.22 -0.41 -9.45
C ALA A 21 4.22 0.68 -9.82
N VAL A 22 3.61 0.53 -10.98
CA VAL A 22 2.53 1.38 -11.49
C VAL A 22 1.46 1.42 -10.41
N VAL A 23 1.39 2.52 -9.64
CA VAL A 23 0.39 2.66 -8.60
C VAL A 23 -0.97 2.74 -9.29
N PRO A 24 -1.86 1.74 -9.16
CA PRO A 24 -3.18 1.84 -9.71
C PRO A 24 -3.96 2.77 -8.78
N ALA A 25 -3.95 4.07 -9.08
CA ALA A 25 -4.89 5.00 -8.47
C ALA A 25 -6.31 4.48 -8.73
N ILE A 26 -7.17 4.50 -7.72
CA ILE A 26 -8.59 4.21 -7.89
C ILE A 26 -9.13 5.37 -8.75
N ALA A 27 -9.21 5.14 -10.06
CA ALA A 27 -9.44 6.18 -11.05
C ALA A 27 -10.89 6.67 -10.95
N ALA A 28 -11.15 7.71 -10.14
CA ALA A 28 -12.48 8.24 -9.83
C ALA A 28 -13.38 8.37 -11.07
N ARG A 29 -14.25 7.38 -11.27
CA ARG A 29 -15.36 7.38 -12.23
C ARG A 29 -16.62 6.97 -11.49
N SER A 30 -17.12 7.88 -10.67
CA SER A 30 -18.51 7.89 -10.23
C SER A 30 -18.92 9.33 -9.97
N THR A 31 -20.22 9.61 -10.11
CA THR A 31 -20.86 10.80 -9.54
C THR A 31 -20.85 10.66 -8.02
N ALA A 32 -19.67 10.72 -7.41
CA ALA A 32 -19.50 10.65 -5.98
C ALA A 32 -20.19 11.87 -5.34
N SER A 33 -20.96 11.62 -4.28
CA SER A 33 -21.41 12.70 -3.38
C SER A 33 -20.18 13.35 -2.73
N GLY A 34 -20.37 14.51 -2.08
CA GLY A 34 -19.26 15.29 -1.51
C GLY A 34 -18.30 14.48 -0.63
N ASN A 35 -18.82 13.51 0.14
CA ASN A 35 -18.04 12.66 1.03
C ASN A 35 -17.14 11.67 0.28
N ASP A 36 -17.68 10.91 -0.68
CA ASP A 36 -16.88 9.95 -1.47
C ASP A 36 -15.87 10.65 -2.39
N ALA A 37 -16.22 11.83 -2.91
CA ALA A 37 -15.30 12.62 -3.72
C ALA A 37 -14.07 13.03 -2.90
N GLU A 38 -14.28 13.45 -1.65
CA GLU A 38 -13.18 13.73 -0.73
C GLU A 38 -12.40 12.46 -0.38
N LEU A 39 -13.07 11.36 -0.02
CA LEU A 39 -12.41 10.08 0.28
C LEU A 39 -11.45 9.65 -0.84
N LEU A 40 -11.90 9.70 -2.09
CA LEU A 40 -11.10 9.31 -3.24
C LEU A 40 -9.97 10.31 -3.52
N ALA A 41 -10.20 11.61 -3.32
CA ALA A 41 -9.14 12.60 -3.44
C ALA A 41 -8.03 12.37 -2.38
N ARG A 42 -8.41 12.08 -1.13
CA ARG A 42 -7.47 11.75 -0.04
C ARG A 42 -6.72 10.46 -0.33
N TRP A 43 -7.42 9.44 -0.81
CA TRP A 43 -6.81 8.17 -1.22
C TRP A 43 -5.76 8.37 -2.31
N ASN A 44 -6.09 9.11 -3.37
CA ASN A 44 -5.16 9.38 -4.45
C ASN A 44 -3.95 10.19 -3.96
N MET A 45 -4.15 11.20 -3.13
CA MET A 45 -3.07 11.96 -2.51
C MET A 45 -2.16 11.08 -1.64
N ARG A 46 -2.74 10.14 -0.87
CA ARG A 46 -1.99 9.15 -0.08
C ARG A 46 -1.10 8.30 -0.98
N GLN A 47 -1.65 7.80 -2.09
CA GLN A 47 -0.91 7.00 -3.07
C GLN A 47 0.25 7.78 -3.71
N ASP A 48 0.03 9.04 -4.08
CA ASP A 48 1.07 9.91 -4.63
C ASP A 48 2.19 10.19 -3.63
N LEU A 49 1.86 10.39 -2.35
CA LEU A 49 2.84 10.61 -1.28
C LEU A 49 3.67 9.35 -1.00
N TYR A 50 3.02 8.18 -1.02
CA TYR A 50 3.71 6.90 -0.90
C TYR A 50 4.72 6.70 -2.05
N ALA A 51 4.30 6.93 -3.29
CA ALA A 51 5.15 6.83 -4.47
C ALA A 51 6.36 7.79 -4.40
N GLN A 52 6.13 9.03 -3.98
CA GLN A 52 7.19 10.03 -3.81
C GLN A 52 8.21 9.64 -2.74
N ALA A 53 7.76 9.07 -1.63
CA ALA A 53 8.66 8.62 -0.57
C ALA A 53 9.49 7.41 -1.03
N CYS A 54 8.86 6.42 -1.68
CA CYS A 54 9.55 5.26 -2.25
C CYS A 54 10.61 5.64 -3.29
N ALA A 55 10.40 6.71 -4.06
CA ALA A 55 11.39 7.24 -4.99
C ALA A 55 12.65 7.81 -4.31
N ARG A 56 12.56 8.19 -3.02
CA ARG A 56 13.68 8.71 -2.22
C ARG A 56 14.41 7.62 -1.44
N GLY A 57 13.74 6.52 -1.14
CA GLY A 57 14.27 5.40 -0.39
C GLY A 57 13.13 4.51 0.11
N PRO A 58 13.41 3.31 0.63
CA PRO A 58 12.34 2.41 1.02
C PRO A 58 11.58 2.95 2.24
N TRP A 59 10.25 2.96 2.12
CA TRP A 59 9.28 3.58 3.04
C TRP A 59 9.48 3.25 4.53
N PHE A 60 9.94 2.04 4.84
CA PHE A 60 9.95 1.49 6.19
C PHE A 60 11.30 1.59 6.92
N TYR A 61 12.34 2.15 6.30
CA TYR A 61 13.61 2.39 7.01
C TYR A 61 13.58 3.77 7.67
N ALA A 62 13.00 3.80 8.88
CA ALA A 62 12.77 4.97 9.73
C ALA A 62 13.99 5.87 9.99
N GLU A 63 15.21 5.42 9.68
CA GLU A 63 16.45 6.16 9.98
C GLU A 63 16.98 7.03 8.82
N THR A 64 16.43 6.96 7.60
CA THR A 64 17.09 7.63 6.45
C THR A 64 16.27 8.52 5.51
N HIS A 65 14.93 8.51 5.48
CA HIS A 65 14.19 9.32 4.48
C HIS A 65 12.89 9.99 5.00
N SER A 66 12.53 11.09 4.32
CA SER A 66 11.76 12.27 4.77
C SER A 66 10.53 12.02 5.67
N SER A 67 10.68 12.29 6.97
CA SER A 67 9.59 12.36 7.96
C SER A 67 8.39 13.18 7.47
N GLU A 68 8.63 14.25 6.70
CA GLU A 68 7.56 15.11 6.18
C GLU A 68 6.58 14.38 5.23
N LEU A 69 7.08 13.51 4.33
CA LEU A 69 6.19 12.78 3.41
C LEU A 69 5.37 11.72 4.14
N CYS A 70 5.99 11.03 5.12
CA CYS A 70 5.28 10.07 5.96
C CYS A 70 4.19 10.77 6.79
N VAL A 71 4.51 11.90 7.42
CA VAL A 71 3.50 12.71 8.16
C VAL A 71 2.37 13.16 7.26
N LYS A 72 2.65 13.61 6.02
CA LYS A 72 1.61 14.02 5.07
C LYS A 72 0.76 12.84 4.60
N HIS A 73 1.35 11.67 4.43
CA HIS A 73 0.67 10.44 4.05
C HIS A 73 -0.28 10.00 5.17
N ASP A 74 0.22 9.91 6.41
CA ASP A 74 -0.56 9.51 7.58
C ASP A 74 -1.69 10.51 7.84
N ALA A 75 -1.46 11.80 7.57
CA ALA A 75 -2.50 12.82 7.66
C ALA A 75 -3.66 12.61 6.66
N GLN A 76 -3.47 11.87 5.57
CA GLN A 76 -4.57 11.50 4.66
C GLN A 76 -5.40 10.32 5.19
N GLU A 77 -4.87 9.51 6.11
CA GLU A 77 -5.53 8.30 6.59
C GLU A 77 -6.67 8.58 7.58
N ILE A 78 -6.52 9.62 8.42
CA ILE A 78 -7.54 9.99 9.42
C ILE A 78 -8.88 10.36 8.76
N PRO A 79 -8.95 11.24 7.74
CA PRO A 79 -10.19 11.52 7.04
C PRO A 79 -10.80 10.29 6.35
N ILE A 80 -9.95 9.40 5.81
CA ILE A 80 -10.42 8.19 5.13
C ILE A 80 -11.11 7.23 6.11
N THR A 81 -10.54 7.03 7.29
CA THR A 81 -11.10 6.12 8.31
C THR A 81 -12.32 6.67 9.04
N SER A 82 -12.46 8.00 9.13
CA SER A 82 -13.51 8.65 9.92
C SER A 82 -14.76 9.05 9.11
N ALA A 83 -14.65 9.15 7.78
CA ALA A 83 -15.81 9.41 6.92
C ALA A 83 -16.63 8.15 6.65
N THR A 84 -17.92 8.31 6.35
CA THR A 84 -18.77 7.20 5.88
C THR A 84 -18.65 7.10 4.36
N ALA A 85 -18.24 5.94 3.85
CA ALA A 85 -18.27 5.68 2.41
C ALA A 85 -19.72 5.41 1.97
N GLU A 86 -20.20 6.15 0.97
CA GLU A 86 -21.53 5.97 0.38
C GLU A 86 -21.45 5.21 -0.95
N THR A 87 -20.23 5.05 -1.50
CA THR A 87 -19.95 4.28 -2.72
C THR A 87 -19.04 3.08 -2.47
N VAL A 88 -19.12 2.09 -3.36
CA VAL A 88 -18.22 0.93 -3.38
C VAL A 88 -16.75 1.35 -3.47
N ARG A 89 -16.45 2.45 -4.18
CA ARG A 89 -15.07 2.96 -4.33
C ARG A 89 -14.55 3.63 -3.05
N GLY A 90 -15.40 4.35 -2.34
CA GLY A 90 -15.07 4.85 -1.00
C GLY A 90 -14.79 3.69 -0.04
N ALA A 91 -15.63 2.65 -0.07
CA ALA A 91 -15.43 1.45 0.75
C ALA A 91 -14.14 0.70 0.38
N LEU A 92 -13.79 0.66 -0.92
CA LEU A 92 -12.53 0.06 -1.39
C LEU A 92 -11.31 0.82 -0.85
N ALA A 93 -11.32 2.16 -0.85
CA ALA A 93 -10.24 2.95 -0.27
C ALA A 93 -10.08 2.70 1.23
N GLN A 94 -11.21 2.59 1.96
CA GLN A 94 -11.20 2.25 3.38
C GLN A 94 -10.68 0.84 3.64
N ALA A 95 -11.05 -0.14 2.82
CA ALA A 95 -10.60 -1.53 2.97
C ALA A 95 -9.08 -1.66 2.79
N TRP A 96 -8.50 -0.97 1.80
CA TRP A 96 -7.04 -0.93 1.61
C TRP A 96 -6.34 -0.31 2.83
N LEU A 97 -6.87 0.79 3.34
CA LEU A 97 -6.29 1.45 4.50
C LEU A 97 -6.37 0.59 5.76
N ALA A 98 -7.52 -0.05 5.99
CA ALA A 98 -7.71 -0.96 7.11
C ALA A 98 -6.71 -2.13 7.07
N TRP A 99 -6.41 -2.64 5.88
CA TRP A 99 -5.42 -3.71 5.72
C TRP A 99 -3.99 -3.22 5.99
N GLY A 100 -3.63 -2.03 5.50
CA GLY A 100 -2.31 -1.44 5.73
C GLY A 100 -2.03 -1.09 7.20
N ALA A 101 -3.07 -0.85 7.99
CA ALA A 101 -2.96 -0.61 9.43
C ALA A 101 -2.73 -1.89 10.25
N GLN A 102 -2.86 -3.08 9.64
CA GLN A 102 -2.61 -4.34 10.33
C GLN A 102 -1.13 -4.69 10.32
N GLY A 103 -0.56 -4.81 11.52
CA GLY A 103 0.63 -5.65 11.73
C GLY A 103 1.84 -4.94 12.30
N ASP A 104 2.54 -5.69 13.16
CA ASP A 104 3.89 -5.39 13.60
C ASP A 104 4.86 -5.90 12.52
N VAL A 105 5.54 -4.99 11.82
CA VAL A 105 6.40 -5.34 10.68
C VAL A 105 7.74 -5.87 11.20
N ARG A 106 7.87 -7.18 11.34
CA ARG A 106 8.99 -7.83 12.05
C ARG A 106 10.04 -8.47 11.14
N THR A 107 9.65 -8.90 9.95
CA THR A 107 10.51 -9.60 8.99
C THR A 107 10.63 -8.84 7.68
N GLU A 108 11.64 -9.15 6.86
CA GLU A 108 11.79 -8.55 5.52
C GLU A 108 10.58 -8.86 4.62
N ASP A 109 9.97 -10.03 4.78
CA ASP A 109 8.79 -10.40 4.00
C ASP A 109 7.54 -9.64 4.46
N ASP A 110 7.42 -9.35 5.77
CA ASP A 110 6.37 -8.45 6.27
C ASP A 110 6.51 -7.05 5.66
N HIS A 111 7.74 -6.54 5.54
CA HIS A 111 8.02 -5.24 4.91
C HIS A 111 7.62 -5.22 3.44
N LYS A 112 7.93 -6.29 2.69
CA LYS A 112 7.53 -6.43 1.28
C LYS A 112 6.02 -6.48 1.15
N ARG A 113 5.34 -7.31 1.94
CA ARG A 113 3.87 -7.39 1.94
C ARG A 113 3.23 -6.05 2.28
N ALA A 114 3.70 -5.38 3.34
CA ALA A 114 3.21 -4.06 3.72
C ALA A 114 3.39 -3.04 2.57
N ALA A 115 4.53 -3.06 1.87
CA ALA A 115 4.73 -2.20 0.70
C ALA A 115 3.70 -2.45 -0.42
N LEU A 116 3.37 -3.72 -0.71
CA LEU A 116 2.35 -4.07 -1.70
C LEU A 116 0.95 -3.58 -1.28
N ILE A 117 0.62 -3.67 0.02
CA ILE A 117 -0.65 -3.18 0.55
C ILE A 117 -0.71 -1.65 0.47
N HIS A 118 0.35 -0.95 0.89
CA HIS A 118 0.40 0.51 0.84
C HIS A 118 0.28 1.07 -0.57
N SER A 119 0.90 0.40 -1.56
CA SER A 119 0.81 0.74 -3.00
C SER A 119 -0.45 0.24 -3.71
N ALA A 120 -1.30 -0.52 -3.01
CA ALA A 120 -2.47 -1.18 -3.58
C ALA A 120 -2.14 -2.05 -4.82
N ASP A 121 -0.99 -2.75 -4.79
CA ASP A 121 -0.56 -3.65 -5.87
C ASP A 121 -1.33 -4.96 -5.82
N PHE A 122 -2.54 -4.92 -6.37
CA PHE A 122 -3.48 -6.03 -6.38
C PHE A 122 -2.93 -7.26 -7.12
N ALA A 123 -2.16 -7.07 -8.19
CA ALA A 123 -1.62 -8.18 -8.99
C ALA A 123 -0.53 -8.94 -8.22
N ALA A 124 0.38 -8.22 -7.56
CA ALA A 124 1.39 -8.83 -6.71
C ALA A 124 0.76 -9.54 -5.51
N LEU A 125 -0.27 -8.95 -4.88
CA LEU A 125 -0.99 -9.59 -3.78
C LEU A 125 -1.77 -10.85 -4.22
N ALA A 126 -2.31 -10.87 -5.44
CA ALA A 126 -2.92 -12.07 -6.01
C ALA A 126 -1.90 -13.20 -6.20
N ASP A 127 -0.67 -12.90 -6.61
CA ASP A 127 0.41 -13.88 -6.70
C ASP A 127 0.81 -14.42 -5.31
N LEU A 128 0.85 -13.56 -4.28
CA LEU A 128 1.06 -14.01 -2.89
C LEU A 128 -0.06 -14.93 -2.40
N GLU A 129 -1.32 -14.59 -2.66
CA GLU A 129 -2.49 -15.44 -2.34
C GLU A 129 -2.36 -16.80 -3.04
N HIS A 130 -2.06 -16.82 -4.35
CA HIS A 130 -1.88 -18.04 -5.13
C HIS A 130 -0.80 -18.96 -4.56
N ARG A 131 0.30 -18.37 -4.07
CA ARG A 131 1.41 -19.09 -3.42
C ARG A 131 1.14 -19.44 -1.96
N LYS A 132 -0.04 -19.10 -1.41
CA LYS A 132 -0.42 -19.30 0.00
C LYS A 132 0.53 -18.61 0.98
N GLN A 133 0.98 -17.41 0.61
CA GLN A 133 1.88 -16.58 1.41
C GLN A 133 1.15 -15.46 2.18
N LEU A 134 -0.18 -15.42 2.08
CA LEU A 134 -1.03 -14.59 2.91
C LEU A 134 -1.51 -15.42 4.10
N ASP A 135 -1.52 -14.84 5.29
CA ASP A 135 -2.17 -15.46 6.44
C ASP A 135 -3.70 -15.35 6.32
N TRP A 136 -4.40 -15.82 7.35
CA TRP A 136 -5.87 -15.86 7.32
C TRP A 136 -6.51 -14.47 7.30
N ASP A 137 -5.94 -13.51 8.05
CA ASP A 137 -6.44 -12.13 8.10
C ASP A 137 -6.20 -11.44 6.76
N ASP A 138 -4.98 -11.59 6.22
CA ASP A 138 -4.60 -11.09 4.90
C ASP A 138 -5.49 -11.66 3.79
N THR A 139 -5.74 -12.97 3.81
CA THR A 139 -6.60 -13.64 2.81
C THR A 139 -8.03 -13.10 2.87
N THR A 140 -8.54 -12.84 4.07
CA THR A 140 -9.89 -12.31 4.29
C THR A 140 -10.00 -10.87 3.78
N MET A 141 -9.02 -10.02 4.10
CA MET A 141 -8.97 -8.64 3.60
C MET A 141 -8.81 -8.59 2.08
N PHE A 142 -7.96 -9.45 1.52
CA PHE A 142 -7.78 -9.53 0.06
C PHE A 142 -9.05 -9.97 -0.66
N ALA A 143 -9.79 -10.95 -0.11
CA ALA A 143 -11.07 -11.38 -0.66
C ALA A 143 -12.13 -10.28 -0.64
N LEU A 144 -12.18 -9.46 0.42
CA LEU A 144 -13.04 -8.28 0.50
C LEU A 144 -12.68 -7.27 -0.59
N ILE A 145 -11.41 -6.90 -0.70
CA ILE A 145 -10.92 -5.94 -1.70
C ILE A 145 -11.21 -6.43 -3.12
N ARG A 146 -10.96 -7.71 -3.40
CA ARG A 146 -11.29 -8.35 -4.69
C ARG A 146 -12.78 -8.23 -5.02
N SER A 147 -13.64 -8.46 -4.03
CA SER A 147 -15.10 -8.33 -4.19
C SER A 147 -15.52 -6.89 -4.45
N LEU A 148 -14.97 -5.93 -3.70
CA LEU A 148 -15.24 -4.50 -3.88
C LEU A 148 -14.75 -3.99 -5.25
N ARG A 149 -13.56 -4.40 -5.71
CA ARG A 149 -13.06 -4.09 -7.06
C ARG A 149 -13.99 -4.59 -8.15
N THR A 150 -14.48 -5.82 -8.01
CA THR A 150 -15.44 -6.41 -8.96
C THR A 150 -16.73 -5.59 -9.00
N LEU A 151 -17.28 -5.22 -7.84
CA LEU A 151 -18.47 -4.37 -7.75
C LEU A 151 -18.24 -2.95 -8.28
N ALA A 152 -17.01 -2.43 -8.20
CA ALA A 152 -16.62 -1.13 -8.75
C ALA A 152 -16.37 -1.15 -10.28
N GLY A 153 -16.40 -2.34 -10.90
CA GLY A 153 -16.09 -2.52 -12.32
C GLY A 153 -14.60 -2.48 -12.66
N GLU A 154 -13.72 -2.77 -11.70
CA GLU A 154 -12.24 -2.69 -11.80
C GLU A 154 -11.57 -4.07 -11.94
N ALA A 155 -12.23 -4.97 -12.68
CA ALA A 155 -11.80 -6.36 -12.90
C ALA A 155 -10.42 -6.46 -13.56
#